data_AF-A0A4Q9Y2E8-F1
#
_entry.id   AF-A0A4Q9Y2E8-F1
#
_cell.length_a   1.000
_cell.length_b   1.000
_cell.length_c   1.000
_cell.angle_alpha   90.00
_cell.angle_beta   90.00
_cell.angle_gamma   90.00
#
_symmetry.space_group_name_H-M   'P 1'
#
loop_
_entity.id
_entity.type
_entity.pdbx_description
1 polymer ?
#
loop_
_entity_poly.entity_id
_entity_poly.type
_entity_poly.pdbx_seq_one_letter_code
_entity_poly.pdbx_strand_id
1 'polypeptide(L)'
;MKYSRDQLMQTISSETDKVWDNGAALALISFVKEEIESTGQPLSQSQTDALAKSLTYISKANTKNSLIATFNVFTTLGIFKAN
;
A
#
# COMPACT_ATOMS: atom_id res chain seq x y z
N MET A 1 -13.10 17.66 -13.76
CA MET A 1 -12.77 16.62 -14.77
C MET A 1 -13.60 15.37 -14.48
N LYS A 2 -14.04 14.67 -15.52
CA LYS A 2 -14.93 13.51 -15.43
C LYS A 2 -14.08 12.25 -15.67
N TYR A 3 -13.48 11.68 -14.62
CA TYR A 3 -12.72 10.43 -14.73
C TYR A 3 -13.67 9.24 -14.61
N SER A 4 -13.53 8.22 -15.48
CA SER A 4 -14.19 6.94 -15.26
C SER A 4 -13.60 6.25 -14.01
N ARG A 5 -14.34 5.30 -13.42
CA ARG A 5 -13.85 4.50 -12.27
C ARG A 5 -12.47 3.90 -12.56
N ASP A 6 -12.28 3.31 -13.74
CA ASP A 6 -11.03 2.66 -14.12
C ASP A 6 -9.88 3.65 -14.29
N GLN A 7 -10.13 4.81 -14.90
CA GLN A 7 -9.14 5.88 -14.99
C GLN A 7 -8.75 6.38 -13.60
N LEU A 8 -9.72 6.50 -12.69
CA LEU A 8 -9.47 6.89 -11.31
C LEU A 8 -8.64 5.83 -10.57
N MET A 9 -8.93 4.54 -10.75
CA MET A 9 -8.14 3.46 -10.16
C MET A 9 -6.70 3.44 -10.68
N GLN A 10 -6.50 3.73 -11.97
CA GLN A 10 -5.17 3.88 -12.56
C GLN A 10 -4.43 5.09 -11.99
N THR A 11 -5.10 6.24 -11.87
CA THR A 11 -4.52 7.44 -11.27
C THR A 11 -4.13 7.21 -9.81
N ILE A 12 -5.02 6.66 -8.98
CA ILE A 12 -4.70 6.34 -7.58
C ILE A 12 -3.49 5.40 -7.51
N SER A 13 -3.42 4.38 -8.37
CA SER A 13 -2.27 3.47 -8.43
C SER A 13 -0.98 4.23 -8.76
N SER A 14 -1.00 5.02 -9.84
CA SER A 14 0.18 5.75 -10.30
C SER A 14 0.67 6.78 -9.29
N GLU A 15 -0.22 7.53 -8.66
CA GLU A 15 0.14 8.52 -7.66
C GLU A 15 0.65 7.86 -6.36
N THR A 16 0.02 6.75 -5.93
CA THR A 16 0.50 5.97 -4.77
C THR A 16 1.92 5.46 -5.01
N ASP A 17 2.22 4.98 -6.22
CA ASP A 17 3.55 4.49 -6.57
C ASP A 17 4.60 5.61 -6.61
N LYS A 18 4.23 6.84 -7.01
CA LYS A 18 5.14 8.00 -7.08
C LYS A 18 5.55 8.53 -5.71
N VAL A 19 4.62 8.53 -4.76
CA VAL A 19 4.85 9.08 -3.41
C VAL A 19 5.23 7.99 -2.40
N TRP A 20 5.45 6.77 -2.87
CA TRP A 20 5.82 5.65 -2.02
C TRP A 20 7.15 5.92 -1.32
N ASP A 21 7.07 6.30 -0.04
CA ASP A 21 8.22 6.46 0.82
C ASP A 21 8.65 5.10 1.38
N ASN A 22 9.87 4.69 1.01
CA ASN A 22 10.47 3.46 1.49
C ASN A 22 10.72 3.46 3.00
N GLY A 23 10.77 4.62 3.67
CA GLY A 23 11.07 4.72 5.11
C GLY A 23 10.10 3.93 5.99
N ALA A 24 8.78 4.16 5.83
CA ALA A 24 7.76 3.45 6.59
C ALA A 24 7.69 1.95 6.26
N ALA A 25 7.91 1.61 4.98
CA ALA A 25 7.97 0.23 4.53
C ALA A 25 9.17 -0.51 5.15
N LEU A 26 10.35 0.12 5.18
CA LEU A 26 11.56 -0.43 5.79
C LEU A 26 11.37 -0.64 7.29
N ALA A 27 10.75 0.30 8.00
CA ALA A 27 10.43 0.14 9.42
C ALA A 27 9.52 -1.07 9.68
N LEU A 28 8.48 -1.26 8.85
CA LEU A 28 7.60 -2.43 8.93
C LEU A 28 8.34 -3.73 8.64
N ILE A 29 9.20 -3.75 7.63
CA ILE A 29 10.01 -4.92 7.27
C ILE A 29 10.96 -5.29 8.40
N SER A 30 11.66 -4.31 8.99
CA SER A 30 12.55 -4.54 10.14
C SER A 30 11.79 -5.09 11.33
N PHE A 31 10.64 -4.50 11.67
CA PHE A 31 9.81 -4.97 12.77
C PHE A 31 9.36 -6.43 12.57
N VAL A 32 8.77 -6.75 11.41
CA VAL A 32 8.29 -8.12 11.14
C VAL A 32 9.45 -9.12 11.09
N LYS A 33 10.61 -8.71 10.56
CA LYS A 33 11.82 -9.53 10.60
C LYS A 33 12.23 -9.83 12.04
N GLU A 34 12.35 -8.82 12.90
CA GLU A 34 12.72 -8.97 14.30
C GLU A 34 11.77 -9.92 15.05
N GLU A 35 10.46 -9.79 14.82
CA GLU A 35 9.45 -10.68 15.42
C GLU A 35 9.61 -12.14 14.96
N ILE A 36 9.88 -12.39 13.67
CA ILE A 36 10.11 -13.75 13.17
C ILE A 36 11.40 -14.32 13.76
N GLU A 37 12.48 -13.55 13.75
CA GLU A 37 13.79 -14.00 14.25
C GLU A 37 13.77 -14.24 15.78
N SER A 38 12.90 -13.54 16.52
CA SER A 38 12.67 -13.75 17.96
C SER A 38 12.19 -15.16 18.31
N THR A 39 11.63 -15.89 17.33
CA THR A 39 11.20 -17.30 17.49
C THR A 39 12.37 -18.30 17.47
N GLY A 40 13.61 -17.81 17.35
CA GLY A 40 14.83 -18.61 17.41
C GLY A 40 15.35 -19.10 16.06
N GLN A 41 14.78 -18.63 14.95
CA GLN A 41 15.25 -18.93 13.60
C GLN A 41 15.52 -17.65 12.80
N PRO A 42 16.79 -17.29 12.59
CA PRO A 42 17.16 -16.19 11.70
C PRO A 42 16.65 -16.43 10.28
N LEU A 43 16.17 -15.38 9.62
CA LEU A 43 15.77 -15.48 8.22
C LEU A 43 17.00 -15.48 7.32
N SER A 44 16.98 -16.30 6.28
CA SER A 44 17.97 -16.18 5.20
C SER A 44 17.78 -14.86 4.45
N GLN A 45 18.78 -14.44 3.67
CA GLN A 45 18.65 -13.24 2.84
C GLN A 45 17.51 -13.37 1.82
N SER A 46 17.35 -14.54 1.19
CA SER A 46 16.28 -14.76 0.22
C SER A 46 14.89 -14.71 0.86
N GLN A 47 14.75 -15.19 2.11
CA GLN A 47 13.52 -15.07 2.88
C GLN A 47 13.27 -13.61 3.30
N THR A 48 14.30 -12.88 3.69
CA THR A 48 14.22 -11.44 4.01
C THR A 48 13.77 -10.63 2.79
N ASP A 49 14.33 -10.91 1.61
CA ASP A 49 13.96 -10.23 0.37
C ASP A 49 12.52 -10.55 -0.06
N ALA A 50 12.09 -11.81 0.12
CA ALA A 50 10.72 -12.23 -0.13
C ALA A 50 9.74 -11.54 0.83
N LEU A 51 10.08 -11.48 2.13
CA LEU A 51 9.31 -10.77 3.14
C LEU A 51 9.18 -9.28 2.79
N ALA A 52 10.28 -8.64 2.43
CA ALA A 52 10.31 -7.24 2.03
C ALA A 52 9.39 -6.94 0.85
N LYS A 53 9.44 -7.78 -0.20
CA LYS A 53 8.55 -7.66 -1.38
C LYS A 53 7.09 -7.83 -1.00
N SER A 54 6.77 -8.87 -0.22
CA SER A 54 5.41 -9.15 0.22
C SER A 54 4.82 -8.02 1.07
N LEU A 55 5.56 -7.54 2.07
CA LEU A 55 5.12 -6.44 2.94
C LEU A 55 4.95 -5.13 2.16
N THR A 56 5.85 -4.84 1.22
CA THR A 56 5.72 -3.69 0.32
C THR A 56 4.44 -3.79 -0.51
N TYR A 57 4.16 -4.96 -1.09
CA TYR A 57 2.95 -5.18 -1.89
C TYR A 57 1.68 -5.01 -1.05
N ILE A 58 1.62 -5.65 0.13
CA ILE A 58 0.48 -5.56 1.04
C ILE A 58 0.24 -4.11 1.46
N SER A 59 1.30 -3.38 1.82
CA SER A 59 1.17 -2.01 2.27
C SER A 59 0.69 -1.09 1.14
N LYS A 60 1.19 -1.26 -0.09
CA LYS A 60 0.68 -0.53 -1.26
C LYS A 60 -0.80 -0.83 -1.53
N ALA A 61 -1.19 -2.11 -1.46
CA ALA A 61 -2.58 -2.53 -1.66
C ALA A 61 -3.52 -1.93 -0.60
N ASN A 62 -3.11 -1.92 0.67
CA ASN A 62 -3.88 -1.33 1.76
C ASN A 62 -4.03 0.19 1.60
N THR A 63 -2.96 0.90 1.22
CA THR A 63 -3.02 2.34 0.92
C THR A 63 -3.99 2.62 -0.22
N LYS A 64 -3.90 1.85 -1.31
CA LYS A 64 -4.81 1.99 -2.47
C LYS A 64 -6.27 1.77 -2.06
N ASN A 65 -6.56 0.70 -1.32
CA ASN A 65 -7.92 0.40 -0.86
C ASN A 65 -8.46 1.51 0.06
N SER A 66 -7.63 2.08 0.93
CA SER A 66 -8.00 3.19 1.81
C SER A 66 -8.31 4.48 1.04
N LEU A 67 -7.51 4.80 0.02
CA LEU A 67 -7.75 5.94 -0.88
C LEU A 67 -9.04 5.76 -1.68
N ILE A 68 -9.30 4.56 -2.18
CA ILE A 68 -10.54 4.22 -2.89
C ILE A 68 -11.75 4.36 -1.96
N ALA A 69 -11.68 3.83 -0.74
CA ALA A 69 -12.74 3.95 0.25
C ALA A 69 -13.02 5.43 0.58
N THR A 70 -11.97 6.22 0.80
CA THR A 70 -12.07 7.67 1.04
C THR A 70 -12.73 8.39 -0.15
N PHE A 71 -12.32 8.07 -1.37
CA PHE A 71 -12.93 8.63 -2.58
C PHE A 71 -14.43 8.29 -2.69
N ASN A 72 -14.80 7.04 -2.39
CA ASN A 72 -16.20 6.61 -2.40
C ASN A 72 -17.02 7.39 -1.36
N VAL A 73 -16.49 7.62 -0.15
CA VAL A 73 -17.13 8.46 0.87
C VAL A 73 -17.34 9.89 0.35
N PHE A 74 -16.31 10.51 -0.23
CA PHE A 74 -16.44 11.87 -0.79
C PHE A 74 -17.41 11.95 -1.97
N THR A 75 -17.53 10.88 -2.75
CA THR A 75 -18.55 10.75 -3.79
C THR A 75 -19.95 10.71 -3.20
N THR A 76 -20.18 9.86 -2.19
CA THR A 76 -21.47 9.75 -1.48
C THR A 76 -21.88 11.07 -0.82
N LEU A 77 -20.92 11.83 -0.29
CA LEU A 77 -21.16 13.16 0.29
C LEU A 77 -21.37 14.26 -0.76
N GLY A 78 -21.27 13.96 -2.05
CA GLY A 78 -21.45 14.92 -3.14
C GLY A 78 -20.27 15.89 -3.34
N ILE A 79 -19.16 15.70 -2.62
CA ILE A 79 -17.92 16.48 -2.75
C ILE A 79 -17.29 16.19 -4.11
N PHE A 80 -17.28 14.92 -4.51
CA PHE A 80 -16.93 14.51 -5.86
C PHE A 80 -18.18 14.10 -6.63
N LYS A 81 -18.39 14.69 -7.80
CA LYS A 81 -19.43 14.22 -8.73
C LYS A 81 -18.92 12.98 -9.47
N ALA A 82 -19.21 11.80 -8.93
CA ALA A 82 -19.16 10.59 -9.76
C ALA A 82 -20.19 10.72 -10.86
N ASN A 83 -19.79 10.39 -12.08
CA ASN A 83 -20.70 10.23 -13.19
C ASN A 83 -20.51 8.84 -13.78
#